data_AF-A0A8T0RYX6-F1
#
_entry.id   AF-A0A8T0RYX6-F1
#
_cell.length_a   1.000
_cell.length_b   1.000
_cell.length_c   1.000
_cell.angle_alpha   90.00
_cell.angle_beta   90.00
_cell.angle_gamma   90.00
#
_symmetry.space_group_name_H-M   'P 1'
#
loop_
_entity.id
_entity.type
_entity.pdbx_description
1 polymer ?
#
loop_
_entity_poly.entity_id
_entity_poly.type
_entity_poly.pdbx_seq_one_letter_code
_entity_poly.pdbx_strand_id
1 'polypeptide(L)'
;MIDMNLQGQRISFGGQLQNYQAAVQQLVSILGDEDSAASHLARCIFTVGMGSNDYLNNYFMPAVYPTSQQYTPEQFADALAGQYAQQLRTLYSFGARKVALMGVGQVGCSPNELAQRSPDGATCAAEINAAIDIFNRRLVALVDQFNALPGAHFTYINAYGVFEDILRAPGSHGLTVTNRGCCGVGRNNGQVTCLPFQTPCANRNEYLFWDAFHPTEAANILVGRRAYSAALPSDVHPVDLRTLAQL
;
A
#
# COMPACT_ATOMS: atom_id res chain seq x y z
N MET A 1 2.89 16.33 3.45
CA MET A 1 3.78 17.05 4.37
C MET A 1 4.34 16.06 5.36
N ILE A 2 5.60 15.63 5.21
CA ILE A 2 6.58 15.38 6.29
C ILE A 2 7.95 15.54 5.60
N ASP A 3 8.71 16.55 6.00
CA ASP A 3 10.10 16.74 5.60
C ASP A 3 10.97 16.68 6.87
N MET A 4 11.92 15.73 6.90
CA MET A 4 13.33 15.95 7.26
C MET A 4 14.08 14.63 7.57
N ASN A 5 15.11 14.40 6.76
CA ASN A 5 16.49 14.04 7.08
C ASN A 5 16.76 13.01 8.19
N LEU A 6 16.89 11.76 7.73
CA LEU A 6 17.90 10.72 8.07
C LEU A 6 17.51 9.34 7.47
N GLN A 7 16.33 9.24 6.85
CA GLN A 7 15.77 7.99 6.29
C GLN A 7 15.42 8.09 4.78
N GLY A 8 16.01 9.05 4.05
CA GLY A 8 15.64 9.37 2.67
C GLY A 8 14.48 10.37 2.57
N GLN A 9 14.37 11.10 1.45
CA GLN A 9 13.28 12.05 1.23
C GLN A 9 11.95 11.30 1.03
N ARG A 10 10.90 11.71 1.75
CA ARG A 10 9.52 11.24 1.55
C ARG A 10 8.81 12.16 0.57
N ILE A 11 8.70 11.73 -0.69
CA ILE A 11 8.00 12.50 -1.72
C ILE A 11 6.51 12.16 -1.67
N SER A 12 5.66 13.17 -1.45
CA SER A 12 4.21 13.00 -1.50
C SER A 12 3.76 12.46 -2.86
N PHE A 13 2.60 11.80 -2.96
CA PHE A 13 2.16 11.30 -4.26
C PHE A 13 2.01 12.42 -5.30
N GLY A 14 1.60 13.63 -4.89
CA GLY A 14 1.62 14.82 -5.76
C GLY A 14 3.02 15.17 -6.26
N GLY A 15 4.05 15.10 -5.41
CA GLY A 15 5.45 15.30 -5.83
C GLY A 15 5.96 14.17 -6.73
N GLN A 16 5.54 12.92 -6.49
CA GLN A 16 5.87 11.79 -7.38
C GLN A 16 5.24 11.99 -8.76
N LEU A 17 4.02 12.53 -8.84
CA LEU A 17 3.39 12.88 -10.10
C LEU A 17 4.11 14.03 -10.82
N GLN A 18 4.59 15.04 -10.11
CA GLN A 18 5.41 16.10 -10.71
C GLN A 18 6.71 15.52 -11.30
N ASN A 19 7.38 14.64 -10.58
CA ASN A 19 8.57 13.94 -11.07
C ASN A 19 8.24 13.05 -12.27
N TYR A 20 7.10 12.36 -12.23
CA TYR A 20 6.62 11.55 -13.35
C TYR A 20 6.36 12.41 -14.59
N GLN A 21 5.71 13.57 -14.46
CA GLN A 21 5.49 14.50 -15.57
C GLN A 21 6.81 14.95 -16.21
N ALA A 22 7.81 15.28 -15.38
CA ALA A 22 9.15 15.61 -15.88
C ALA A 22 9.80 14.43 -16.62
N ALA A 23 9.65 13.20 -16.11
CA ALA A 23 10.14 11.99 -16.77
C ALA A 23 9.41 11.71 -18.10
N VAL A 24 8.11 11.97 -18.18
CA VAL A 24 7.33 11.86 -19.43
C VAL A 24 7.84 12.87 -20.46
N GLN A 25 8.14 14.10 -20.08
CA GLN A 25 8.70 15.10 -21.00
C GLN A 25 10.08 14.70 -21.55
N GLN A 26 10.92 14.07 -20.72
CA GLN A 26 12.17 13.47 -21.20
C GLN A 26 11.90 12.30 -22.15
N LEU A 27 10.92 11.46 -21.86
CA LEU A 27 10.55 10.33 -22.72
C LEU A 27 10.03 10.81 -24.09
N VAL A 28 9.25 11.89 -24.13
CA VAL A 28 8.84 12.56 -25.38
C VAL A 28 10.05 13.01 -26.18
N SER A 29 11.04 13.62 -25.53
CA SER A 29 12.28 14.05 -26.20
C SER A 29 13.09 12.89 -26.77
N ILE A 30 13.10 11.74 -26.07
CA ILE A 30 13.81 10.52 -26.50
C ILE A 30 13.09 9.81 -27.66
N LEU A 31 11.77 9.74 -27.61
CA LEU A 31 10.96 9.01 -28.58
C LEU A 31 10.52 9.87 -29.78
N GLY A 32 10.70 11.18 -29.70
CA GLY A 32 10.51 12.14 -30.79
C GLY A 32 9.20 12.92 -30.71
N ASP A 33 8.13 12.33 -30.16
CA ASP A 33 6.81 12.95 -30.09
C ASP A 33 5.94 12.40 -28.94
N GLU A 34 4.83 13.10 -28.67
CA GLU A 34 3.90 12.77 -27.59
C GLU A 34 3.12 11.46 -27.83
N ASP A 35 2.77 11.14 -29.08
CA ASP A 35 1.99 9.95 -29.43
C ASP A 35 2.82 8.68 -29.24
N SER A 36 4.11 8.72 -29.62
CA SER A 36 5.09 7.67 -29.41
C SER A 36 5.33 7.43 -27.92
N ALA A 37 5.45 8.49 -27.12
CA ALA A 37 5.59 8.38 -25.67
C ALA A 37 4.32 7.83 -25.01
N ALA A 38 3.14 8.32 -25.39
CA ALA A 38 1.87 7.82 -24.90
C ALA A 38 1.67 6.34 -25.23
N SER A 39 1.99 5.92 -26.46
CA SER A 39 1.95 4.52 -26.90
C SER A 39 2.93 3.63 -26.14
N HIS A 40 4.09 4.17 -25.77
CA HIS A 40 5.06 3.47 -24.92
C HIS A 40 4.50 3.27 -23.50
N LEU A 41 4.05 4.35 -22.87
CA LEU A 41 3.52 4.36 -21.50
C LEU A 41 2.25 3.51 -21.35
N ALA A 42 1.40 3.47 -22.38
CA ALA A 42 0.19 2.66 -22.38
C ALA A 42 0.46 1.15 -22.19
N ARG A 43 1.67 0.68 -22.54
CA ARG A 43 2.09 -0.72 -22.36
C ARG A 43 2.67 -1.00 -20.97
N CYS A 44 3.06 0.03 -20.22
CA CYS A 44 3.62 -0.09 -18.88
C CYS A 44 2.52 -0.35 -17.84
N ILE A 45 2.84 -1.09 -16.78
CA ILE A 45 2.00 -1.22 -15.59
C ILE A 45 2.49 -0.24 -14.53
N PHE A 46 1.59 0.60 -14.04
CA PHE A 46 1.85 1.54 -12.96
C PHE A 46 1.26 1.00 -11.66
N THR A 47 2.11 0.69 -10.69
CA THR A 47 1.66 0.26 -9.36
C THR A 47 1.57 1.46 -8.43
N VAL A 48 0.42 1.67 -7.80
CA VAL A 48 0.16 2.79 -6.90
C VAL A 48 -0.34 2.23 -5.57
N GLY A 49 0.38 2.52 -4.47
CA GLY A 49 0.02 2.07 -3.12
C GLY A 49 0.27 3.15 -2.09
N MET A 50 -0.80 3.68 -1.49
CA MET A 50 -0.80 4.74 -0.47
C MET A 50 -1.97 4.49 0.50
N GLY A 51 -1.98 5.18 1.64
CA GLY A 51 -3.07 5.12 2.62
C GLY A 51 -2.62 4.70 4.03
N SER A 52 -1.63 3.81 4.16
CA SER A 52 -1.19 3.31 5.48
C SER A 52 -0.79 4.44 6.44
N ASN A 53 -0.04 5.43 5.94
CA ASN A 53 0.39 6.58 6.74
C ASN A 53 -0.74 7.56 7.06
N ASP A 54 -1.76 7.65 6.20
CA ASP A 54 -2.94 8.50 6.45
C ASP A 54 -3.74 8.00 7.66
N TYR A 55 -3.72 6.68 7.92
CA TYR A 55 -4.30 6.10 9.12
C TYR A 55 -3.33 6.08 10.31
N LEU A 56 -2.14 5.50 10.14
CA LEU A 56 -1.19 5.29 11.24
C LEU A 56 -0.55 6.59 11.74
N ASN A 57 -0.13 7.45 10.80
CA ASN A 57 0.65 8.65 11.08
C ASN A 57 -0.17 9.94 10.93
N ASN A 58 -1.50 9.84 10.93
CA ASN A 58 -2.39 11.00 10.88
C ASN A 58 -3.72 10.76 11.62
N TYR A 59 -4.67 10.01 11.04
CA TYR A 59 -6.02 9.86 11.60
C TYR A 59 -6.03 9.30 13.04
N PHE A 60 -5.23 8.26 13.30
CA PHE A 60 -5.12 7.63 14.61
C PHE A 60 -4.01 8.22 15.51
N MET A 61 -3.50 9.42 15.18
CA MET A 61 -2.57 10.20 16.02
C MET A 61 -3.22 11.53 16.51
N PRO A 62 -4.27 11.48 17.33
CA PRO A 62 -5.02 12.68 17.76
C PRO A 62 -4.20 13.66 18.62
N ALA A 63 -3.09 13.22 19.20
CA ALA A 63 -2.18 14.08 19.95
C ALA A 63 -1.35 15.01 19.04
N VAL A 64 -1.22 14.68 17.74
CA VAL A 64 -0.40 15.42 16.76
C VAL A 64 -1.29 16.05 15.67
N TYR A 65 -2.36 15.37 15.27
CA TYR A 65 -3.24 15.80 14.18
C TYR A 65 -4.71 15.83 14.60
N PRO A 66 -5.48 16.86 14.21
CA PRO A 66 -6.91 16.97 14.57
C PRO A 66 -7.83 16.16 13.65
N THR A 67 -7.30 15.35 12.73
CA THR A 67 -8.06 14.73 11.65
C THR A 67 -9.24 13.90 12.14
N SER A 68 -9.06 13.07 13.17
CA SER A 68 -10.14 12.25 13.75
C SER A 68 -11.16 13.06 14.57
N GLN A 69 -10.89 14.33 14.85
CA GLN A 69 -11.86 15.27 15.43
C GLN A 69 -12.65 16.00 14.35
N GLN A 70 -12.14 16.06 13.12
CA GLN A 70 -12.73 16.76 11.99
C GLN A 70 -13.54 15.85 11.07
N TYR A 71 -13.16 14.58 10.99
CA TYR A 71 -13.75 13.60 10.09
C TYR A 71 -14.15 12.33 10.84
N THR A 72 -15.30 11.75 10.49
CA THR A 72 -15.57 10.33 10.76
C THR A 72 -14.70 9.44 9.86
N PRO A 73 -14.58 8.12 10.15
CA PRO A 73 -13.82 7.20 9.29
C PRO A 73 -14.29 7.22 7.83
N GLU A 74 -15.61 7.30 7.61
CA GLU A 74 -16.22 7.38 6.28
C GLU A 74 -15.86 8.69 5.58
N GLN A 75 -16.00 9.83 6.26
CA GLN A 75 -15.68 11.13 5.68
C GLN A 75 -14.19 11.25 5.33
N PHE A 76 -13.32 10.68 6.17
CA PHE A 76 -11.89 10.66 5.89
C PHE A 76 -11.54 9.74 4.71
N ALA A 77 -12.14 8.54 4.65
CA ALA A 77 -11.97 7.65 3.50
C ALA A 77 -12.47 8.29 2.19
N ASP A 78 -13.59 9.00 2.22
CA ASP A 78 -14.14 9.73 1.07
C ASP A 78 -13.20 10.89 0.65
N ALA A 79 -12.65 11.64 1.61
CA ALA A 79 -11.69 12.71 1.34
C ALA A 79 -10.40 12.17 0.70
N LEU A 80 -9.84 11.09 1.24
CA LEU A 80 -8.64 10.43 0.69
C LEU A 80 -8.93 9.88 -0.71
N ALA A 81 -10.04 9.17 -0.90
CA ALA A 81 -10.42 8.62 -2.20
C ALA A 81 -10.64 9.73 -3.25
N GLY A 82 -11.25 10.85 -2.86
CA GLY A 82 -11.41 12.02 -3.72
C GLY A 82 -10.07 12.61 -4.17
N GLN A 83 -9.12 12.76 -3.25
CA GLN A 83 -7.77 13.20 -3.59
C GLN A 83 -7.06 12.18 -4.51
N TYR A 84 -7.21 10.90 -4.21
CA TYR A 84 -6.58 9.83 -4.99
C TYR A 84 -7.13 9.80 -6.41
N ALA A 85 -8.44 9.98 -6.59
CA ALA A 85 -9.07 10.07 -7.90
C ALA A 85 -8.47 11.21 -8.75
N GLN A 86 -8.19 12.37 -8.17
CA GLN A 86 -7.56 13.47 -8.92
C GLN A 86 -6.13 13.11 -9.35
N GLN A 87 -5.38 12.49 -8.45
CA GLN A 87 -4.01 12.06 -8.73
C GLN A 87 -3.95 10.96 -9.80
N LEU A 88 -4.88 10.01 -9.77
CA LEU A 88 -5.02 8.98 -10.80
C LEU A 88 -5.47 9.57 -12.15
N ARG A 89 -6.31 10.61 -12.16
CA ARG A 89 -6.66 11.36 -13.39
C ARG A 89 -5.42 12.02 -13.99
N THR A 90 -4.55 12.59 -13.16
CA THR A 90 -3.26 13.10 -13.62
C THR A 90 -2.41 11.98 -14.20
N LEU A 91 -2.25 10.85 -13.50
CA LEU A 91 -1.46 9.73 -14.01
C LEU A 91 -1.97 9.25 -15.39
N TYR A 92 -3.29 9.12 -15.52
CA TYR A 92 -3.96 8.78 -16.78
C TYR A 92 -3.78 9.84 -17.87
N SER A 93 -3.87 11.13 -17.55
CA SER A 93 -3.67 12.22 -18.54
C SER A 93 -2.25 12.24 -19.09
N PHE A 94 -1.28 11.70 -18.34
CA PHE A 94 0.12 11.55 -18.74
C PHE A 94 0.44 10.12 -19.24
N GLY A 95 -0.50 9.47 -19.92
CA GLY A 95 -0.25 8.27 -20.71
C GLY A 95 -0.37 6.94 -19.99
N ALA A 96 -0.61 6.91 -18.66
CA ALA A 96 -0.84 5.65 -17.96
C ALA A 96 -2.18 5.03 -18.39
N ARG A 97 -2.14 3.76 -18.78
CA ARG A 97 -3.34 3.00 -19.16
C ARG A 97 -3.56 1.77 -18.30
N LYS A 98 -2.49 1.06 -17.91
CA LYS A 98 -2.56 -0.08 -16.99
C LYS A 98 -2.15 0.33 -15.58
N VAL A 99 -3.07 0.35 -14.63
CA VAL A 99 -2.80 0.83 -13.27
C VAL A 99 -3.24 -0.23 -12.25
N ALA A 100 -2.34 -0.59 -11.35
CA ALA A 100 -2.63 -1.47 -10.23
C ALA A 100 -2.67 -0.67 -8.93
N LEU A 101 -3.85 -0.54 -8.34
CA LEU A 101 -4.07 0.07 -7.04
C LEU A 101 -3.88 -0.98 -5.95
N MET A 102 -2.83 -0.84 -5.15
CA MET A 102 -2.60 -1.70 -4.00
C MET A 102 -3.49 -1.23 -2.85
N GLY A 103 -4.37 -2.11 -2.37
CA GLY A 103 -5.09 -1.89 -1.12
C GLY A 103 -4.15 -1.77 0.07
N VAL A 104 -4.60 -1.09 1.11
CA VAL A 104 -3.87 -1.01 2.38
C VAL A 104 -4.05 -2.33 3.13
N GLY A 105 -2.94 -2.95 3.55
CA GLY A 105 -2.96 -4.17 4.35
C GLY A 105 -3.55 -3.97 5.76
N GLN A 106 -3.65 -5.04 6.55
CA GLN A 106 -4.12 -4.99 7.94
C GLN A 106 -3.10 -4.33 8.88
N VAL A 107 -2.87 -3.02 8.76
CA VAL A 107 -1.83 -2.32 9.53
C VAL A 107 -2.12 -2.23 11.03
N GLY A 108 -3.38 -2.43 11.45
CA GLY A 108 -3.74 -2.60 12.87
C GLY A 108 -3.15 -3.87 13.49
N CYS A 109 -2.62 -4.79 12.67
CA CYS A 109 -1.86 -5.97 13.10
C CYS A 109 -0.34 -5.73 13.11
N SER A 110 0.14 -4.53 12.76
CA SER A 110 1.58 -4.25 12.78
C SER A 110 2.15 -4.35 14.20
N PRO A 111 3.43 -4.74 14.37
CA PRO A 111 4.02 -4.87 15.71
C PRO A 111 3.93 -3.60 16.56
N ASN A 112 3.99 -2.42 15.94
CA ASN A 112 3.79 -1.15 16.63
C ASN A 112 2.38 -1.01 17.21
N GLU A 113 1.34 -1.27 16.41
CA GLU A 113 -0.05 -1.19 16.88
C GLU A 113 -0.35 -2.28 17.92
N LEU A 114 0.21 -3.48 17.76
CA LEU A 114 0.12 -4.52 18.80
C LEU A 114 0.78 -4.08 20.10
N ALA A 115 1.97 -3.47 20.04
CA ALA A 115 2.67 -2.98 21.22
C ALA A 115 1.90 -1.86 21.94
N GLN A 116 1.22 -0.98 21.19
CA GLN A 116 0.53 0.18 21.74
C GLN A 116 -0.91 -0.10 22.19
N ARG A 117 -1.66 -0.90 21.44
CA ARG A 117 -3.12 -1.00 21.58
C ARG A 117 -3.63 -2.36 22.01
N SER A 118 -2.83 -3.41 21.82
CA SER A 118 -3.27 -4.78 22.06
C SER A 118 -2.79 -5.26 23.44
N PRO A 119 -3.66 -5.54 24.43
CA PRO A 119 -3.21 -5.98 25.76
C PRO A 119 -2.49 -7.34 25.76
N ASP A 120 -2.89 -8.26 24.88
CA ASP A 120 -2.25 -9.58 24.73
C ASP A 120 -1.04 -9.55 23.76
N GLY A 121 -0.86 -8.45 23.02
CA GLY A 121 0.20 -8.30 22.03
C GLY A 121 0.01 -9.18 20.80
N ALA A 122 -1.22 -9.60 20.50
CA ALA A 122 -1.55 -10.47 19.38
C ALA A 122 -2.85 -10.05 18.68
N THR A 123 -3.85 -9.58 19.42
CA THR A 123 -5.12 -9.12 18.87
C THR A 123 -4.93 -7.79 18.14
N CYS A 124 -5.23 -7.75 16.84
CA CYS A 124 -5.09 -6.54 16.02
C CYS A 124 -6.03 -5.42 16.48
N ALA A 125 -5.62 -4.16 16.25
CA ALA A 125 -6.45 -2.98 16.48
C ALA A 125 -7.62 -2.92 15.47
N ALA A 126 -8.80 -3.38 15.92
CA ALA A 126 -9.98 -3.53 15.06
C ALA A 126 -10.48 -2.20 14.50
N GLU A 127 -10.37 -1.11 15.27
CA GLU A 127 -10.77 0.23 14.86
C GLU A 127 -9.95 0.76 13.67
N ILE A 128 -8.66 0.43 13.62
CA ILE A 128 -7.77 0.81 12.51
C ILE A 128 -8.13 0.00 11.26
N ASN A 129 -8.26 -1.31 11.41
CA ASN A 129 -8.56 -2.20 10.30
C ASN A 129 -9.96 -1.93 9.70
N ALA A 130 -10.95 -1.57 10.53
CA ALA A 130 -12.28 -1.18 10.07
C ALA A 130 -12.26 0.11 9.23
N ALA A 131 -11.50 1.13 9.65
CA ALA A 131 -11.34 2.36 8.87
C ALA A 131 -10.66 2.11 7.51
N ILE A 132 -9.69 1.19 7.49
CA ILE A 132 -8.99 0.78 6.27
C ILE A 132 -9.88 0.00 5.31
N ASP A 133 -10.72 -0.90 5.81
CA ASP A 133 -11.70 -1.62 4.98
C ASP A 133 -12.62 -0.65 4.24
N ILE A 134 -13.09 0.41 4.91
CA ILE A 134 -13.90 1.47 4.28
C ILE A 134 -13.14 2.11 3.11
N PHE A 135 -11.88 2.51 3.31
CA PHE A 135 -11.06 3.11 2.26
C PHE A 135 -10.76 2.15 1.11
N ASN A 136 -10.42 0.90 1.41
CA ASN A 136 -10.18 -0.13 0.40
C ASN A 136 -11.40 -0.34 -0.50
N ARG A 137 -12.62 -0.30 0.05
CA ARG A 137 -13.86 -0.33 -0.76
C ARG A 137 -14.00 0.87 -1.68
N ARG A 138 -13.52 2.06 -1.28
CA ARG A 138 -13.46 3.23 -2.18
C ARG A 138 -12.45 3.03 -3.30
N LEU A 139 -11.32 2.38 -3.05
CA LEU A 139 -10.35 2.04 -4.10
C LEU A 139 -10.95 1.12 -5.16
N VAL A 140 -11.74 0.12 -4.75
CA VAL A 140 -12.49 -0.74 -5.69
C VAL A 140 -13.43 0.09 -6.56
N ALA A 141 -14.21 1.00 -5.96
CA ALA A 141 -15.10 1.88 -6.71
C ALA A 141 -14.33 2.83 -7.67
N LEU A 142 -13.13 3.28 -7.29
CA LEU A 142 -12.27 4.05 -8.19
C LEU A 142 -11.80 3.20 -9.38
N VAL A 143 -11.44 1.93 -9.17
CA VAL A 143 -11.09 1.04 -10.28
C VAL A 143 -12.23 0.95 -11.29
N ASP A 144 -13.47 0.73 -10.83
CA ASP A 144 -14.64 0.66 -11.70
C ASP A 144 -14.88 1.98 -12.46
N GLN A 145 -14.74 3.11 -11.76
CA GLN A 145 -14.89 4.43 -12.36
C GLN A 145 -13.84 4.68 -13.46
N PHE A 146 -12.57 4.31 -13.23
CA PHE A 146 -11.51 4.55 -14.19
C PHE A 146 -11.57 3.59 -15.38
N ASN A 147 -12.05 2.36 -15.19
CA ASN A 147 -12.27 1.40 -16.28
C ASN A 147 -13.37 1.82 -17.26
N ALA A 148 -14.16 2.86 -16.94
CA ALA A 148 -15.07 3.49 -17.90
C ALA A 148 -14.35 4.47 -18.87
N LEU A 149 -13.07 4.79 -18.63
CA LEU A 149 -12.29 5.69 -19.48
C LEU A 149 -11.72 4.93 -20.70
N PRO A 150 -11.59 5.57 -21.87
CA PRO A 150 -11.08 4.92 -23.08
C PRO A 150 -9.68 4.32 -22.90
N GLY A 151 -9.56 3.01 -23.11
CA GLY A 151 -8.28 2.29 -23.05
C GLY A 151 -7.69 2.17 -21.63
N ALA A 152 -8.43 2.52 -20.58
CA ALA A 152 -8.01 2.34 -19.21
C ALA A 152 -8.22 0.88 -18.75
N HIS A 153 -7.20 0.34 -18.07
CA HIS A 153 -7.21 -0.99 -17.46
C HIS A 153 -6.65 -0.87 -16.04
N PHE A 154 -7.55 -0.61 -15.11
CA PHE A 154 -7.28 -0.50 -13.70
C PHE A 154 -7.61 -1.82 -13.01
N THR A 155 -6.77 -2.21 -12.06
CA THR A 155 -7.05 -3.32 -11.15
C THR A 155 -6.73 -2.93 -9.70
N TYR A 156 -7.50 -3.46 -8.77
CA TYR A 156 -7.29 -3.39 -7.35
C TYR A 156 -6.61 -4.68 -6.90
N ILE A 157 -5.55 -4.58 -6.09
CA ILE A 157 -4.91 -5.71 -5.43
C ILE A 157 -5.29 -5.69 -3.96
N ASN A 158 -6.01 -6.72 -3.51
CA ASN A 158 -6.54 -6.84 -2.16
C ASN A 158 -5.48 -7.30 -1.15
N ALA A 159 -4.48 -6.45 -0.91
CA ALA A 159 -3.44 -6.75 0.07
C ALA A 159 -4.02 -6.97 1.48
N TYR A 160 -5.15 -6.34 1.82
CA TYR A 160 -5.86 -6.57 3.08
C TYR A 160 -6.28 -8.03 3.24
N GLY A 161 -7.04 -8.57 2.28
CA GLY A 161 -7.51 -9.95 2.30
C GLY A 161 -6.37 -10.97 2.20
N VAL A 162 -5.32 -10.65 1.45
CA VAL A 162 -4.11 -11.50 1.39
C VAL A 162 -3.42 -11.56 2.75
N PHE A 163 -3.23 -10.42 3.43
CA PHE A 163 -2.66 -10.39 4.78
C PHE A 163 -3.53 -11.10 5.81
N GLU A 164 -4.85 -10.95 5.71
CA GLU A 164 -5.81 -11.64 6.58
C GLU A 164 -5.68 -13.16 6.47
N ASP A 165 -5.59 -13.68 5.25
CA ASP A 165 -5.39 -15.10 4.98
C ASP A 165 -4.06 -15.61 5.57
N ILE A 166 -2.98 -14.84 5.38
CA ILE A 166 -1.66 -15.15 5.95
C ILE A 166 -1.71 -15.18 7.48
N LEU A 167 -2.39 -14.22 8.11
CA LEU A 167 -2.51 -14.13 9.58
C LEU A 167 -3.38 -15.27 10.15
N ARG A 168 -4.40 -15.72 9.41
CA ARG A 168 -5.27 -16.83 9.81
C ARG A 168 -4.54 -18.19 9.80
N ALA A 169 -3.63 -18.40 8.85
CA ALA A 169 -2.93 -19.67 8.68
C ALA A 169 -1.43 -19.48 8.36
N PRO A 170 -0.62 -18.85 9.24
CA PRO A 170 0.76 -18.49 8.91
C PRO A 170 1.63 -19.71 8.57
N GLY A 171 1.38 -20.85 9.22
CA GLY A 171 2.10 -22.09 8.99
C GLY A 171 1.97 -22.63 7.56
N SER A 172 0.81 -22.47 6.89
CA SER A 172 0.67 -22.87 5.48
C SER A 172 1.45 -21.98 4.51
N HIS A 173 1.95 -20.85 4.99
CA HIS A 173 2.77 -19.91 4.24
C HIS A 173 4.25 -19.94 4.66
N GLY A 174 4.65 -20.90 5.52
CA GLY A 174 6.02 -21.00 6.03
C GLY A 174 6.38 -19.92 7.06
N LEU A 175 5.39 -19.23 7.63
CA LEU A 175 5.57 -18.23 8.68
C LEU A 175 5.21 -18.82 10.05
N THR A 176 5.98 -18.46 11.07
CA THR A 176 5.77 -18.88 12.46
C THR A 176 5.63 -17.69 13.41
N VAL A 177 6.14 -16.52 13.04
CA VAL A 177 6.11 -15.31 13.87
C VAL A 177 5.34 -14.19 13.17
N THR A 178 4.13 -13.93 13.64
CA THR A 178 3.23 -12.93 13.05
C THR A 178 3.02 -11.68 13.90
N ASN A 179 3.35 -11.72 15.18
CA ASN A 179 3.00 -10.65 16.12
C ASN A 179 4.18 -9.74 16.50
N ARG A 180 5.38 -9.95 15.97
CA ARG A 180 6.55 -9.12 16.31
C ARG A 180 7.50 -8.94 15.14
N GLY A 181 8.24 -7.84 15.15
CA GLY A 181 9.29 -7.56 14.17
C GLY A 181 10.50 -8.49 14.35
N CYS A 182 11.11 -8.89 13.22
CA CYS A 182 12.40 -9.57 13.19
C CYS A 182 13.54 -8.69 13.74
N CYS A 183 13.41 -7.37 13.57
CA CYS A 183 14.30 -6.36 14.11
C CYS A 183 13.48 -5.23 14.76
N GLY A 184 13.91 -4.75 15.93
CA GLY A 184 13.23 -3.70 16.68
C GLY A 184 13.44 -3.85 18.17
N VAL A 185 12.88 -2.93 18.95
CA VAL A 185 13.09 -2.87 20.41
C VAL A 185 11.76 -2.77 21.14
N GLY A 186 11.73 -3.33 22.34
CA GLY A 186 10.60 -3.25 23.26
C GLY A 186 9.52 -4.29 22.96
N ARG A 187 8.31 -4.01 23.45
CA ARG A 187 7.13 -4.85 23.28
C ARG A 187 6.88 -5.14 21.79
N ASN A 188 6.68 -6.42 21.47
CA ASN A 188 6.52 -6.94 20.11
C ASN A 188 7.67 -6.57 19.13
N ASN A 189 8.84 -6.14 19.61
CA ASN A 189 9.87 -5.47 18.79
C ASN A 189 9.28 -4.32 17.93
N GLY A 190 8.21 -3.69 18.42
CA GLY A 190 7.40 -2.74 17.67
C GLY A 190 7.37 -1.34 18.27
N GLN A 191 7.82 -1.15 19.52
CA GLN A 191 7.84 0.20 20.13
C GLN A 191 8.87 1.11 19.45
N VAL A 192 10.01 0.55 19.06
CA VAL A 192 11.02 1.24 18.26
C VAL A 192 11.33 0.34 17.06
N THR A 193 11.26 0.92 15.87
CA THR A 193 11.63 0.21 14.63
C THR A 193 13.10 -0.21 14.63
N CYS A 194 13.49 -1.02 13.64
CA CYS A 194 14.85 -1.49 13.48
C CYS A 194 15.86 -0.33 13.44
N LEU A 195 16.85 -0.36 14.33
CA LEU A 195 17.87 0.69 14.42
C LEU A 195 19.08 0.38 13.51
N PRO A 196 19.85 1.39 13.06
CA PRO A 196 21.08 1.18 12.32
C PRO A 196 22.02 0.22 13.05
N PHE A 197 22.59 -0.74 12.31
CA PHE A 197 23.51 -1.78 12.82
C PHE A 197 22.91 -2.76 13.84
N GLN A 198 21.61 -2.70 14.12
CA GLN A 198 20.94 -3.70 14.94
C GLN A 198 20.98 -5.05 14.24
N THR A 199 21.37 -6.10 14.97
CA THR A 199 21.34 -7.47 14.44
C THR A 199 19.89 -7.95 14.34
N PRO A 200 19.39 -8.30 13.14
CA PRO A 200 18.04 -8.84 12.97
C PRO A 200 17.98 -10.30 13.44
N CYS A 201 16.77 -10.84 13.56
CA CYS A 201 16.55 -12.27 13.77
C CYS A 201 17.24 -13.14 12.69
N ALA A 202 17.68 -14.35 13.07
CA ALA A 202 18.38 -15.25 12.14
C ALA A 202 17.44 -15.87 11.09
N ASN A 203 16.22 -16.21 11.48
CA ASN A 203 15.19 -16.91 10.70
C ASN A 203 14.15 -15.95 10.09
N ARG A 204 14.62 -14.88 9.43
CA ARG A 204 13.77 -13.83 8.82
C ARG A 204 12.71 -14.33 7.83
N ASN A 205 12.92 -15.51 7.24
CA ASN A 205 11.98 -16.17 6.33
C ASN A 205 10.73 -16.74 7.03
N GLU A 206 10.75 -16.86 8.36
CA GLU A 206 9.62 -17.33 9.17
C GLU A 206 8.82 -16.18 9.82
N TYR A 207 9.27 -14.94 9.64
CA TYR A 207 8.65 -13.74 10.22
C TYR A 207 7.75 -13.06 9.20
N LEU A 208 6.56 -12.64 9.63
CA LEU A 208 5.68 -11.79 8.83
C LEU A 208 6.25 -10.36 8.73
N PHE A 209 6.74 -9.81 9.84
CA PHE A 209 7.20 -8.43 9.94
C PHE A 209 8.72 -8.33 10.06
N TRP A 210 9.31 -7.46 9.25
CA TRP A 210 10.72 -7.08 9.34
C TRP A 210 10.97 -6.21 10.56
N ASP A 211 10.18 -5.15 10.71
CA ASP A 211 10.31 -4.16 11.77
C ASP A 211 8.95 -3.83 12.42
N ALA A 212 8.83 -2.66 13.04
CA ALA A 212 7.63 -2.20 13.71
C ALA A 212 6.39 -2.08 12.80
N PHE A 213 6.56 -1.97 11.47
CA PHE A 213 5.48 -1.70 10.52
C PHE A 213 5.54 -2.55 9.25
N HIS A 214 6.76 -2.84 8.76
CA HIS A 214 6.96 -3.35 7.41
C HIS A 214 7.04 -4.88 7.38
N PRO A 215 6.47 -5.52 6.34
CA PRO A 215 6.61 -6.96 6.14
C PRO A 215 8.04 -7.37 5.77
N THR A 216 8.39 -8.62 6.06
CA THR A 216 9.64 -9.22 5.57
C THR A 216 9.62 -9.46 4.06
N GLU A 217 10.78 -9.76 3.48
CA GLU A 217 10.88 -10.26 2.10
C GLU A 217 9.96 -11.48 1.87
N ALA A 218 9.94 -12.44 2.80
CA ALA A 218 9.10 -13.64 2.68
C ALA A 218 7.62 -13.28 2.57
N ALA A 219 7.14 -12.36 3.40
CA ALA A 219 5.77 -11.87 3.33
C ALA A 219 5.48 -11.09 2.03
N ASN A 220 6.42 -10.24 1.58
CA ASN A 220 6.27 -9.52 0.32
C ASN A 220 6.23 -10.46 -0.90
N ILE A 221 6.99 -11.56 -0.90
CA ILE A 221 6.94 -12.57 -1.97
C ILE A 221 5.55 -13.23 -2.02
N LEU A 222 4.93 -13.53 -0.88
CA LEU A 222 3.57 -14.09 -0.84
C LEU A 222 2.54 -13.13 -1.45
N VAL A 223 2.57 -11.87 -1.04
CA VAL A 223 1.68 -10.82 -1.58
C VAL A 223 1.93 -10.61 -3.06
N GLY A 224 3.20 -10.50 -3.48
CA GLY A 224 3.59 -10.30 -4.87
C GLY A 224 3.15 -11.44 -5.78
N ARG A 225 3.26 -12.69 -5.32
CA ARG A 225 2.74 -13.87 -6.05
C ARG A 225 1.24 -13.81 -6.25
N ARG A 226 0.48 -13.45 -5.22
CA ARG A 226 -0.99 -13.34 -5.31
C ARG A 226 -1.47 -12.12 -6.09
N ALA A 227 -0.71 -11.03 -6.07
CA ALA A 227 -0.94 -9.89 -6.95
C ALA A 227 -0.69 -10.25 -8.41
N TYR A 228 0.38 -11.02 -8.68
CA TYR A 228 0.73 -11.43 -10.04
C TYR A 228 -0.24 -12.45 -10.61
N SER A 229 -0.54 -13.51 -9.86
CA SER A 229 -1.48 -14.56 -10.23
C SER A 229 -2.41 -14.80 -9.05
N ALA A 230 -3.67 -14.38 -9.18
CA ALA A 230 -4.63 -14.48 -8.09
C ALA A 230 -4.80 -15.94 -7.65
N ALA A 231 -4.66 -16.20 -6.35
CA ALA A 231 -4.90 -17.52 -5.79
C ALA A 231 -6.38 -17.71 -5.43
N LEU A 232 -7.04 -16.61 -5.02
CA LEU A 232 -8.48 -16.53 -4.80
C LEU A 232 -9.09 -15.42 -5.66
N PRO A 233 -10.37 -15.55 -6.08
CA PRO A 233 -11.06 -14.48 -6.80
C PRO A 233 -11.10 -13.15 -6.03
N SER A 234 -11.02 -13.19 -4.70
CA SER A 234 -11.01 -12.01 -3.84
C SER A 234 -9.67 -11.28 -3.77
N ASP A 235 -8.60 -11.82 -4.37
CA ASP A 235 -7.25 -11.24 -4.30
C ASP A 235 -7.11 -9.97 -5.12
N VAL A 236 -7.96 -9.83 -6.14
CA VAL A 236 -7.87 -8.78 -7.14
C VAL A 236 -9.26 -8.37 -7.62
N HIS A 237 -9.37 -7.19 -8.21
CA HIS A 237 -10.59 -6.76 -8.92
C HIS A 237 -10.25 -5.77 -10.05
N PRO A 238 -10.60 -6.03 -11.32
CA PRO A 238 -11.26 -7.23 -11.83
C PRO A 238 -10.28 -8.37 -12.19
N VAL A 239 -9.00 -8.08 -12.42
CA VAL A 239 -8.03 -9.06 -12.97
C VAL A 239 -6.66 -8.95 -12.29
N ASP A 240 -5.87 -10.02 -12.30
CA ASP A 240 -4.52 -10.01 -11.74
C ASP A 240 -3.49 -9.32 -12.64
N LEU A 241 -2.28 -9.09 -12.14
CA LEU A 241 -1.24 -8.39 -12.91
C LEU A 241 -0.78 -9.20 -14.12
N ARG A 242 -0.84 -10.54 -14.07
CA ARG A 242 -0.52 -11.41 -15.22
C ARG A 242 -1.50 -11.17 -16.36
N THR A 243 -2.79 -11.07 -16.06
CA THR A 243 -3.83 -10.77 -17.05
C THR A 243 -3.72 -9.33 -17.53
N LEU A 244 -3.53 -8.37 -16.62
CA LEU A 244 -3.33 -6.96 -16.96
C LEU A 244 -2.14 -6.75 -17.91
N ALA A 245 -1.07 -7.51 -17.75
CA ALA A 245 0.10 -7.45 -18.62
C ALA A 245 -0.19 -7.82 -20.09
N GLN A 246 -1.25 -8.60 -20.34
CA GLN A 246 -1.63 -9.10 -21.67
C GLN A 246 -2.62 -8.21 -22.42
N LEU A 247 -3.23 -7.23 -21.73
CA LEU A 247 -4.12 -6.23 -22.33
C LEU A 247 -3.35 -5.20 -23.17
#